data_AF-A0A821DUW2-F1
#
_entry.id   AF-A0A821DUW2-F1
#
_cell.length_a   1.000
_cell.length_b   1.000
_cell.length_c   1.000
_cell.angle_alpha   90.00
_cell.angle_beta   90.00
_cell.angle_gamma   90.00
#
_symmetry.space_group_name_H-M   'P 1'
#
loop_
_entity.id
_entity.type
_entity.pdbx_description
1 polymer ?
#
loop_
_entity_poly.entity_id
_entity_poly.type
_entity_poly.pdbx_seq_one_letter_code
_entity_poly.pdbx_strand_id
1 'polypeptide(L)'
;MLGQFQMKMIDIQTSLRKSTTQVEGLKRDIHRSKLTDKEINTIDENTPMFISVGRMFVLNKKSDVCEQIENKIKLCENDIKKQEGTKSYLEKQLRECELQFKENDGTIFGIGNPLLDISAEVPVSFLEAYNLKANDAILAGSQHKDLNETILRDYPNHQFVAGGSTQNSMRAATWILQQPGVCVYTGCVGQDKYHQLLHDAASKSGLTLAYQIYENPAEHVQTGTCAVLITGNDRSLVANLGAANHFTIDHFNDPKNHEHVEKAKIFYTAGFFYTVSPDTVMRLCEHADQTNKLFCTNLSAPFVCEFFGDRLMKAIPYVDYLFGNETESRSFAKNQLNLDTLDVKEIAKALSELPKKNSKRPRVVIITQGADPTILAIAGQNIQEFPVKKPSKIIDTNGAGDSFVGGFLAYLALGKSNEEAIQAGAYCAYECIQQSGCTYPEKPSFDAKTFVA
;
A
#
# COMPACT_ATOMS: atom_id res chain seq x y z
N MET A 1 -12.36 9.79 -2.50
CA MET A 1 -12.16 10.98 -1.65
C MET A 1 -10.66 11.27 -1.47
N LEU A 2 -9.83 10.31 -1.04
CA LEU A 2 -8.37 10.52 -0.88
C LEU A 2 -7.57 10.76 -2.17
N GLY A 3 -7.84 10.06 -3.28
CA GLY A 3 -7.19 10.36 -4.56
C GLY A 3 -7.46 11.78 -5.06
N GLN A 4 -8.65 12.34 -4.76
CA GLN A 4 -8.96 13.75 -5.02
C GLN A 4 -8.17 14.69 -4.11
N PHE A 5 -7.90 14.31 -2.85
CA PHE A 5 -7.09 15.09 -1.92
C PHE A 5 -5.61 15.11 -2.29
N GLN A 6 -5.04 13.98 -2.71
CA GLN A 6 -3.65 13.93 -3.16
C GLN A 6 -3.47 14.70 -4.48
N MET A 7 -4.42 14.57 -5.42
CA MET A 7 -4.40 15.36 -6.65
C MET A 7 -4.51 16.86 -6.35
N LYS A 8 -5.40 17.23 -5.41
CA LYS A 8 -5.48 18.61 -4.90
C LYS A 8 -4.16 19.09 -4.28
N MET A 9 -3.44 18.25 -3.52
CA MET A 9 -2.11 18.59 -2.99
C MET A 9 -1.09 18.84 -4.11
N ILE A 10 -1.03 17.95 -5.11
CA ILE A 10 -0.14 18.09 -6.28
C ILE A 10 -0.48 19.39 -7.04
N ASP A 11 -1.76 19.69 -7.25
CA ASP A 11 -2.22 20.90 -7.93
C ASP A 11 -1.85 22.16 -7.14
N ILE A 12 -1.99 22.14 -5.81
CA ILE A 12 -1.57 23.22 -4.92
C ILE A 12 -0.06 23.43 -5.02
N GLN A 13 0.74 22.36 -4.90
CA GLN A 13 2.21 22.43 -4.99
C GLN A 13 2.68 22.94 -6.36
N THR A 14 2.06 22.48 -7.44
CA THR A 14 2.34 22.94 -8.81
C THR A 14 2.01 24.42 -8.97
N SER A 15 0.87 24.85 -8.43
CA SER A 15 0.43 26.25 -8.45
C SER A 15 1.36 27.16 -7.63
N LEU A 16 1.82 26.69 -6.46
CA LEU A 16 2.79 27.39 -5.61
C LEU A 16 4.14 27.57 -6.33
N ARG A 17 4.60 26.53 -7.03
CA ARG A 17 5.83 26.59 -7.83
C ARG A 17 5.71 27.62 -8.95
N LYS A 18 4.60 27.59 -9.69
CA LYS A 18 4.32 28.54 -10.78
C LYS A 18 4.25 29.99 -10.27
N SER A 19 3.53 30.23 -9.18
CA SER A 19 3.43 31.57 -8.57
C SER A 19 4.80 32.07 -8.08
N THR A 20 5.61 31.20 -7.47
CA THR A 20 6.98 31.55 -7.03
C THR A 20 7.85 31.98 -8.21
N THR A 21 7.84 31.25 -9.32
CA THR A 21 8.57 31.63 -10.55
C THR A 21 8.07 32.95 -11.15
N GLN A 22 6.76 33.22 -11.11
CA GLN A 22 6.20 34.50 -11.60
C GLN A 22 6.65 35.68 -10.74
N VAL A 23 6.62 35.54 -9.41
CA VAL A 23 7.09 36.58 -8.48
C VAL A 23 8.57 36.89 -8.71
N GLU A 24 9.41 35.87 -8.92
CA GLU A 24 10.83 36.06 -9.27
C GLU A 24 11.02 36.79 -10.61
N GLY A 25 10.17 36.51 -11.61
CA GLY A 25 10.13 37.24 -12.87
C GLY A 25 9.84 38.73 -12.68
N LEU A 26 8.75 39.04 -11.97
CA LEU A 26 8.34 40.42 -11.69
C LEU A 26 9.39 41.18 -10.87
N LYS A 27 10.03 40.53 -9.90
CA LYS A 27 11.14 41.13 -9.13
C LYS A 27 12.34 41.49 -10.01
N ARG A 28 12.67 40.64 -11.00
CA ARG A 28 13.71 40.94 -12.00
C ARG A 28 13.33 42.12 -12.90
N ASP A 29 12.07 42.19 -13.32
CA ASP A 29 11.58 43.32 -14.14
C ASP A 29 11.60 44.65 -13.37
N ILE A 30 11.23 44.64 -12.09
CA ILE A 30 11.37 45.82 -11.21
C ILE A 30 12.84 46.21 -11.08
N HIS A 31 13.73 45.25 -10.83
CA HIS A 31 15.15 45.52 -10.70
C HIS A 31 15.74 46.16 -11.98
N ARG A 32 15.43 45.59 -13.15
CA ARG A 32 15.85 46.14 -14.44
C ARG A 32 15.28 47.54 -14.66
N SER A 33 14.01 47.75 -14.34
CA SER A 33 13.34 49.05 -14.50
C SER A 33 13.99 50.13 -13.61
N LYS A 34 14.34 49.77 -12.35
CA LYS A 34 15.08 50.67 -11.43
C LYS A 34 16.49 51.00 -11.92
N LEU A 35 17.20 50.04 -12.53
CA LEU A 35 18.51 50.30 -13.13
C LEU A 35 18.38 51.24 -14.33
N THR A 36 17.40 50.99 -15.21
CA THR A 36 17.14 51.87 -16.37
C THR A 36 16.78 53.29 -15.94
N ASP A 37 15.91 53.43 -14.94
CA ASP A 37 15.53 54.74 -14.37
C ASP A 37 16.77 55.49 -13.83
N LYS A 38 17.63 54.79 -13.08
CA LYS A 38 18.87 55.36 -12.55
C LYS A 38 19.78 55.91 -13.66
N GLU A 39 19.97 55.16 -14.74
CA GLU A 39 20.81 55.60 -15.87
C GLU A 39 20.17 56.78 -16.63
N ILE A 40 18.86 56.73 -16.89
CA ILE A 40 18.13 57.82 -17.57
C ILE A 40 18.20 59.12 -16.74
N ASN A 41 18.24 59.03 -15.42
CA ASN A 41 18.37 60.23 -14.60
C ASN A 41 19.74 60.91 -14.68
N THR A 42 20.75 60.28 -15.31
CA THR A 42 22.08 60.88 -15.53
C THR A 42 22.21 61.70 -16.83
N ILE A 43 21.25 61.57 -17.76
CA ILE A 43 21.29 62.25 -19.07
C ILE A 43 20.52 63.58 -19.06
N ASP A 44 20.90 64.49 -19.96
CA ASP A 44 20.30 65.82 -20.10
C ASP A 44 18.81 65.77 -20.44
N GLU A 45 18.04 66.73 -19.93
CA GLU A 45 16.58 66.77 -20.05
C GLU A 45 16.07 66.86 -21.49
N ASN A 46 16.87 67.48 -22.37
CA ASN A 46 16.53 67.65 -23.78
C ASN A 46 17.02 66.51 -24.68
N THR A 47 17.59 65.44 -24.11
CA THR A 47 18.11 64.29 -24.87
C THR A 47 16.95 63.57 -25.58
N PRO A 48 16.97 63.43 -26.91
CA PRO A 48 15.95 62.68 -27.64
C PRO A 48 15.95 61.20 -27.22
N MET A 49 14.79 60.68 -26.81
CA MET A 49 14.65 59.27 -26.42
C MET A 49 13.66 58.51 -27.29
N PHE A 50 13.91 57.21 -27.46
CA PHE A 50 13.11 56.34 -28.32
C PHE A 50 12.63 55.12 -27.55
N ILE A 51 11.32 54.83 -27.62
CA ILE A 51 10.70 53.64 -27.01
C ILE A 51 10.24 52.70 -28.12
N SER A 52 10.47 51.40 -27.95
CA SER A 52 10.01 50.40 -28.92
C SER A 52 8.51 50.14 -28.79
N VAL A 53 7.79 50.19 -29.91
CA VAL A 53 6.39 49.79 -30.04
C VAL A 53 6.28 48.80 -31.19
N GLY A 54 6.14 47.51 -30.88
CA GLY A 54 6.18 46.44 -31.89
C GLY A 54 7.53 46.38 -32.61
N ARG A 55 7.54 46.70 -33.92
CA ARG A 55 8.76 46.76 -34.76
C ARG A 55 9.25 48.20 -35.03
N MET A 56 8.63 49.21 -34.40
CA MET A 56 8.94 50.62 -34.61
C MET A 56 9.51 51.25 -33.33
N PHE A 57 10.16 52.41 -33.48
CA PHE A 57 10.61 53.25 -32.38
C PHE A 57 9.91 54.60 -32.45
N VAL A 58 9.40 55.06 -31.31
CA VAL A 58 8.68 56.34 -31.21
C VAL A 58 9.50 57.29 -30.35
N LEU A 59 9.70 58.52 -30.86
CA LEU A 59 10.37 59.60 -30.14
C LEU A 59 9.49 60.04 -28.95
N ASN A 60 10.09 60.13 -27.75
CA ASN A 60 9.45 60.54 -26.50
C ASN A 60 10.34 61.50 -25.73
N LYS A 61 9.74 62.31 -24.84
CA LYS A 61 10.48 63.14 -23.89
C LYS A 61 10.95 62.30 -22.71
N LYS A 62 11.96 62.79 -21.99
CA LYS A 62 12.49 62.15 -20.79
C LYS A 62 11.46 61.97 -19.68
N SER A 63 10.68 63.01 -19.39
CA SER A 63 9.56 62.94 -18.46
C SER A 63 8.63 61.75 -18.74
N ASP A 64 8.30 61.53 -20.01
CA ASP A 64 7.31 60.54 -20.43
C ASP A 64 7.88 59.11 -20.29
N VAL A 65 9.18 58.93 -20.58
CA VAL A 65 9.89 57.66 -20.39
C VAL A 65 9.98 57.31 -18.90
N CYS A 66 10.34 58.27 -18.04
CA CYS A 66 10.41 58.06 -16.59
C CYS A 66 9.03 57.70 -16.02
N GLU A 67 7.96 58.41 -16.41
CA GLU A 67 6.60 58.09 -15.98
C GLU A 67 6.17 56.67 -16.39
N GLN A 68 6.51 56.23 -17.60
CA GLN A 68 6.25 54.85 -18.05
C GLN A 68 7.00 53.81 -17.20
N ILE A 69 8.25 54.08 -16.84
CA ILE A 69 9.04 53.20 -15.98
C ILE A 69 8.43 53.12 -14.58
N GLU A 70 8.05 54.25 -13.99
CA GLU A 70 7.37 54.27 -12.69
C GLU A 70 6.05 53.49 -12.71
N ASN A 71 5.23 53.69 -13.75
CA ASN A 71 3.97 52.97 -13.91
C ASN A 71 4.20 51.47 -14.08
N LYS A 72 5.24 51.06 -14.81
CA LYS A 72 5.63 49.66 -14.94
C LYS A 72 6.05 49.05 -13.60
N ILE A 73 6.83 49.77 -12.79
CA ILE A 73 7.22 49.33 -11.45
C ILE A 73 5.97 49.14 -10.57
N LYS A 74 5.07 50.12 -10.52
CA LYS A 74 3.82 50.04 -9.75
C LYS A 74 2.95 48.86 -10.18
N LEU A 75 2.82 48.60 -11.48
CA LEU A 75 2.11 47.44 -12.01
C LEU A 75 2.72 46.12 -11.52
N CYS A 76 4.04 45.97 -11.66
CA CYS A 76 4.74 44.79 -11.18
C CYS A 76 4.61 44.60 -9.66
N GLU A 77 4.69 45.68 -8.86
CA GLU A 77 4.52 45.63 -7.40
C GLU A 77 3.10 45.19 -7.00
N ASN A 78 2.07 45.70 -7.69
CA ASN A 78 0.69 45.28 -7.49
C ASN A 78 0.47 43.80 -7.85
N ASP A 79 1.04 43.34 -8.97
CA ASP A 79 0.96 41.95 -9.39
C ASP A 79 1.69 41.02 -8.40
N ILE A 80 2.86 41.42 -7.88
CA ILE A 80 3.55 40.70 -6.81
C ILE A 80 2.64 40.57 -5.59
N LYS A 81 2.02 41.67 -5.13
CA LYS A 81 1.14 41.66 -3.96
C LYS A 81 -0.05 40.70 -4.15
N LYS A 82 -0.63 40.67 -5.35
CA LYS A 82 -1.72 39.73 -5.71
C LYS A 82 -1.25 38.27 -5.71
N GLN A 83 -0.07 38.00 -6.27
CA GLN A 83 0.52 36.66 -6.29
C GLN A 83 0.89 36.19 -4.89
N GLU A 84 1.47 37.05 -4.04
CA GLU A 84 1.81 36.74 -2.65
C GLU A 84 0.56 36.44 -1.80
N GLY A 85 -0.54 37.18 -2.00
CA GLY A 85 -1.83 36.85 -1.38
C GLY A 85 -2.37 35.48 -1.79
N THR A 86 -2.27 35.15 -3.08
CA THR A 86 -2.66 33.83 -3.61
C THR A 86 -1.77 32.72 -3.05
N LYS A 87 -0.46 32.96 -2.98
CA LYS A 87 0.52 32.03 -2.41
C LYS A 87 0.23 31.74 -0.95
N SER A 88 -0.02 32.76 -0.13
CA SER A 88 -0.36 32.59 1.28
C SER A 88 -1.62 31.74 1.48
N TYR A 89 -2.65 31.94 0.66
CA TYR A 89 -3.86 31.11 0.68
C TYR A 89 -3.58 29.64 0.32
N LEU A 90 -2.83 29.41 -0.76
CA LEU A 90 -2.44 28.06 -1.20
C LEU A 90 -1.56 27.34 -0.17
N GLU A 91 -0.63 28.04 0.48
CA GLU A 91 0.20 27.51 1.56
C GLU A 91 -0.64 27.08 2.77
N LYS A 92 -1.68 27.86 3.11
CA LYS A 92 -2.61 27.48 4.18
C LYS A 92 -3.39 26.21 3.83
N GLN A 93 -3.92 26.12 2.61
CA GLN A 93 -4.61 24.92 2.14
C GLN A 93 -3.70 23.69 2.10
N LEU A 94 -2.42 23.87 1.73
CA LEU A 94 -1.44 22.79 1.74
C LEU A 94 -1.24 22.24 3.15
N ARG A 95 -1.03 23.13 4.14
CA ARG A 95 -0.86 22.72 5.55
C ARG A 95 -2.07 21.99 6.11
N GLU A 96 -3.29 22.45 5.77
CA GLU A 96 -4.52 21.77 6.17
C GLU A 96 -4.59 20.35 5.60
N CYS A 97 -4.20 20.18 4.33
CA CYS A 97 -4.12 18.85 3.72
C CYS A 97 -3.04 17.99 4.38
N GLU A 98 -1.85 18.53 4.64
CA GLU A 98 -0.75 17.81 5.30
C GLU A 98 -1.12 17.36 6.73
N LEU A 99 -1.83 18.20 7.49
CA LEU A 99 -2.33 17.85 8.81
C LEU A 99 -3.33 16.69 8.75
N GLN A 100 -4.27 16.73 7.81
CA GLN A 100 -5.24 15.66 7.61
C GLN A 100 -4.57 14.36 7.18
N PHE A 101 -3.49 14.44 6.39
CA PHE A 101 -2.69 13.27 6.05
C PHE A 101 -2.03 12.69 7.30
N LYS A 102 -1.38 13.53 8.11
CA LYS A 102 -0.69 13.13 9.34
C LYS A 102 -1.62 12.52 10.39
N GLU A 103 -2.89 12.93 10.44
CA GLU A 103 -3.91 12.30 11.30
C GLU A 103 -4.24 10.85 10.92
N ASN A 104 -3.99 10.46 9.67
CA ASN A 104 -4.20 9.10 9.17
C ASN A 104 -2.93 8.25 9.21
N ASP A 105 -1.78 8.80 9.62
CA ASP A 105 -0.53 8.04 9.74
C ASP A 105 -0.69 6.89 10.73
N GLY A 106 -0.27 5.70 10.31
CA GLY A 106 -0.34 4.47 11.08
C GLY A 106 -1.76 3.98 11.35
N THR A 107 -2.77 4.40 10.59
CA THR A 107 -4.15 3.91 10.75
C THR A 107 -4.26 2.39 10.59
N ILE A 108 -3.47 1.80 9.70
CA ILE A 108 -3.45 0.35 9.45
C ILE A 108 -2.10 -0.21 9.92
N PHE A 109 -2.13 -1.20 10.79
CA PHE A 109 -0.93 -1.89 11.28
C PHE A 109 -0.95 -3.36 10.85
N GLY A 110 0.01 -3.73 10.00
CA GLY A 110 0.23 -5.08 9.52
C GLY A 110 1.38 -5.77 10.24
N ILE A 111 1.20 -7.02 10.63
CA ILE A 111 2.28 -7.88 11.15
C ILE A 111 2.32 -9.23 10.41
N GLY A 112 3.52 -9.65 9.99
CA GLY A 112 3.66 -10.88 9.21
C GLY A 112 5.09 -11.32 8.94
N ASN A 113 5.21 -12.20 7.94
CA ASN A 113 6.48 -12.77 7.50
C ASN A 113 6.97 -12.02 6.24
N PRO A 114 7.97 -11.13 6.35
CA PRO A 114 8.57 -10.50 5.18
C PRO A 114 9.42 -11.53 4.44
N LEU A 115 9.07 -11.81 3.18
CA LEU A 115 9.76 -12.80 2.35
C LEU A 115 10.16 -12.17 1.03
N LEU A 116 11.37 -12.49 0.54
CA LEU A 116 11.78 -12.15 -0.82
C LEU A 116 11.34 -13.27 -1.76
N ASP A 117 10.45 -12.95 -2.69
CA ASP A 117 10.01 -13.89 -3.71
C ASP A 117 11.11 -14.05 -4.76
N ILE A 118 11.47 -15.29 -5.05
CA ILE A 118 12.39 -15.69 -6.12
C ILE A 118 11.55 -16.43 -7.16
N SER A 119 11.13 -15.73 -8.21
CA SER A 119 10.20 -16.27 -9.19
C SER A 119 10.91 -16.73 -10.46
N ALA A 120 10.56 -17.92 -10.96
CA ALA A 120 11.09 -18.43 -12.22
C ALA A 120 10.06 -19.29 -12.97
N GLU A 121 10.07 -19.19 -14.30
CA GLU A 121 9.38 -20.13 -15.19
C GLU A 121 10.13 -21.45 -15.23
N VAL A 122 9.47 -22.53 -14.80
CA VAL A 122 10.07 -23.86 -14.69
C VAL A 122 9.21 -24.90 -15.42
N PRO A 123 9.78 -26.01 -15.92
CA PRO A 123 8.99 -27.11 -16.45
C PRO A 123 8.30 -27.90 -15.34
N VAL A 124 7.20 -28.59 -15.65
CA VAL A 124 6.47 -29.45 -14.69
C VAL A 124 7.38 -30.50 -14.03
N SER A 125 8.35 -31.04 -14.77
CA SER A 125 9.34 -31.99 -14.25
C SER A 125 10.20 -31.42 -13.11
N PHE A 126 10.35 -30.08 -13.04
CA PHE A 126 11.03 -29.43 -11.93
C PHE A 126 10.20 -29.49 -10.64
N LEU A 127 8.87 -29.32 -10.75
CA LEU A 127 7.97 -29.49 -9.60
C LEU A 127 8.01 -30.93 -9.09
N GLU A 128 7.96 -31.91 -9.99
CA GLU A 128 8.04 -33.33 -9.66
C GLU A 128 9.35 -33.68 -8.92
N ALA A 129 10.48 -33.13 -9.37
CA ALA A 129 11.79 -33.35 -8.74
C ALA A 129 11.83 -32.89 -7.26
N TYR A 130 11.06 -31.86 -6.92
CA TYR A 130 10.95 -31.32 -5.56
C TYR A 130 9.70 -31.78 -4.81
N ASN A 131 8.90 -32.71 -5.39
CA ASN A 131 7.63 -33.17 -4.85
C ASN A 131 6.62 -32.04 -4.58
N LEU A 132 6.51 -31.12 -5.53
CA LEU A 132 5.65 -29.94 -5.48
C LEU A 132 4.43 -30.11 -6.39
N LYS A 133 3.31 -29.51 -5.98
CA LYS A 133 2.08 -29.46 -6.76
C LYS A 133 1.88 -28.07 -7.36
N ALA A 134 1.30 -28.01 -8.55
CA ALA A 134 0.82 -26.76 -9.11
C ALA A 134 -0.29 -26.15 -8.22
N ASN A 135 -0.33 -24.82 -8.10
CA ASN A 135 -1.29 -24.06 -7.27
C ASN A 135 -1.30 -24.45 -5.79
N ASP A 136 -0.12 -24.71 -5.22
CA ASP A 136 0.04 -25.07 -3.81
C ASP A 136 1.01 -24.13 -3.10
N ALA A 137 0.90 -24.04 -1.78
CA ALA A 137 1.77 -23.25 -0.92
C ALA A 137 2.21 -24.08 0.29
N ILE A 138 3.53 -24.27 0.42
CA ILE A 138 4.11 -25.10 1.49
C ILE A 138 5.26 -24.39 2.20
N LEU A 139 5.60 -24.88 3.38
CA LEU A 139 6.85 -24.54 4.06
C LEU A 139 8.00 -25.41 3.54
N ALA A 140 9.19 -24.83 3.38
CA ALA A 140 10.37 -25.52 2.91
C ALA A 140 10.82 -26.62 3.90
N GLY A 141 10.60 -27.88 3.54
CA GLY A 141 11.23 -29.05 4.17
C GLY A 141 12.68 -29.32 3.71
N SER A 142 13.28 -30.39 4.23
CA SER A 142 14.68 -30.77 3.95
C SER A 142 15.00 -31.03 2.48
N GLN A 143 14.03 -31.49 1.70
CA GLN A 143 14.18 -31.73 0.26
C GLN A 143 14.26 -30.44 -0.58
N HIS A 144 13.98 -29.27 -0.01
CA HIS A 144 13.97 -27.99 -0.73
C HIS A 144 15.18 -27.10 -0.38
N LYS A 145 16.18 -27.63 0.35
CA LYS A 145 17.31 -26.83 0.85
C LYS A 145 18.11 -26.13 -0.25
N ASP A 146 18.26 -26.79 -1.39
CA ASP A 146 19.00 -26.28 -2.56
C ASP A 146 18.09 -25.62 -3.61
N LEU A 147 16.79 -25.50 -3.33
CA LEU A 147 15.81 -25.01 -4.30
C LEU A 147 16.15 -23.60 -4.79
N ASN A 148 16.40 -22.68 -3.87
CA ASN A 148 16.76 -21.30 -4.22
C ASN A 148 18.08 -21.23 -5.00
N GLU A 149 19.10 -21.97 -4.56
CA GLU A 149 20.40 -22.01 -5.23
C GLU A 149 20.27 -22.56 -6.65
N THR A 150 19.44 -23.58 -6.83
CA THR A 150 19.13 -24.19 -8.13
C THR A 150 18.38 -23.20 -9.03
N ILE A 151 17.40 -22.47 -8.52
CA ILE A 151 16.70 -21.42 -9.29
C ILE A 151 17.69 -20.36 -9.77
N LEU A 152 18.51 -19.84 -8.86
CA LEU A 152 19.48 -18.78 -9.17
C LEU A 152 20.55 -19.21 -10.18
N ARG A 153 20.94 -20.49 -10.15
CA ARG A 153 21.95 -21.07 -11.06
C ARG A 153 21.38 -21.39 -12.44
N ASP A 154 20.22 -22.05 -12.48
CA ASP A 154 19.73 -22.72 -13.69
C ASP A 154 18.69 -21.89 -14.47
N TYR A 155 18.08 -20.88 -13.83
CA TYR A 155 17.06 -20.03 -14.46
C TYR A 155 17.52 -18.57 -14.49
N PRO A 156 18.27 -18.13 -15.53
CA PRO A 156 18.86 -16.79 -15.57
C PRO A 156 17.85 -15.64 -15.66
N ASN A 157 16.59 -15.93 -16.01
CA ASN A 157 15.49 -14.97 -16.06
C ASN A 157 14.68 -14.89 -14.76
N HIS A 158 15.19 -15.45 -13.66
CA HIS A 158 14.53 -15.33 -12.36
C HIS A 158 14.36 -13.85 -11.96
N GLN A 159 13.32 -13.56 -11.19
CA GLN A 159 13.05 -12.22 -10.69
C GLN A 159 13.04 -12.23 -9.17
N PHE A 160 13.53 -11.14 -8.59
CA PHE A 160 13.36 -10.84 -7.19
C PHE A 160 12.20 -9.87 -7.03
N VAL A 161 11.18 -10.28 -6.28
CA VAL A 161 10.00 -9.46 -6.01
C VAL A 161 9.81 -9.40 -4.49
N ALA A 162 9.51 -8.22 -3.97
CA ALA A 162 9.18 -8.12 -2.54
C ALA A 162 7.84 -8.80 -2.27
N GLY A 163 7.86 -9.80 -1.39
CA GLY A 163 6.71 -10.63 -1.07
C GLY A 163 6.35 -10.61 0.41
N GLY A 164 5.76 -11.71 0.86
CA GLY A 164 5.14 -11.85 2.18
C GLY A 164 3.68 -11.37 2.19
N SER A 165 2.74 -12.26 2.51
CA SER A 165 1.30 -12.00 2.33
C SER A 165 0.79 -10.73 3.04
N THR A 166 1.11 -10.55 4.33
CA THR A 166 0.73 -9.33 5.05
C THR A 166 1.38 -8.09 4.42
N GLN A 167 2.67 -8.17 4.05
CA GLN A 167 3.40 -7.06 3.45
C GLN A 167 2.83 -6.65 2.09
N ASN A 168 2.48 -7.63 1.24
CA ASN A 168 1.79 -7.43 -0.02
C ASN A 168 0.47 -6.70 0.18
N SER A 169 -0.33 -7.12 1.17
CA SER A 169 -1.59 -6.46 1.51
C SER A 169 -1.38 -5.01 1.95
N MET A 170 -0.36 -4.73 2.75
CA MET A 170 -0.02 -3.37 3.17
C MET A 170 0.50 -2.50 2.01
N ARG A 171 1.31 -3.07 1.10
CA ARG A 171 1.76 -2.38 -0.12
C ARG A 171 0.59 -2.02 -1.03
N ALA A 172 -0.35 -2.94 -1.22
CA ALA A 172 -1.57 -2.74 -2.00
C ALA A 172 -2.47 -1.65 -1.38
N ALA A 173 -2.65 -1.69 -0.05
CA ALA A 173 -3.41 -0.67 0.68
C ALA A 173 -2.78 0.72 0.51
N THR A 174 -1.47 0.86 0.73
CA THR A 174 -0.78 2.14 0.54
C THR A 174 -0.83 2.60 -0.92
N TRP A 175 -0.72 1.67 -1.88
CA TRP A 175 -0.83 1.98 -3.30
C TRP A 175 -2.20 2.56 -3.67
N ILE A 176 -3.31 1.94 -3.27
CA ILE A 176 -4.64 2.48 -3.63
C ILE A 176 -4.97 3.79 -2.88
N LEU A 177 -4.45 3.95 -1.66
CA LEU A 177 -4.62 5.18 -0.87
C LEU A 177 -3.79 6.34 -1.43
N GLN A 178 -2.65 6.02 -2.06
CA GLN A 178 -1.63 6.98 -2.50
C GLN A 178 -1.22 7.96 -1.40
N GLN A 179 -1.20 7.47 -0.16
CA GLN A 179 -0.86 8.24 1.02
C GLN A 179 0.26 7.52 1.78
N PRO A 180 1.50 8.05 1.74
CA PRO A 180 2.58 7.53 2.56
C PRO A 180 2.22 7.57 4.04
N GLY A 181 2.69 6.58 4.81
CA GLY A 181 2.56 6.57 6.27
C GLY A 181 1.26 5.99 6.82
N VAL A 182 0.18 5.82 6.02
CA VAL A 182 -1.10 5.28 6.52
C VAL A 182 -0.96 3.85 7.00
N CYS A 183 -0.19 3.05 6.28
CA CYS A 183 0.09 1.67 6.64
C CYS A 183 1.46 1.59 7.32
N VAL A 184 1.53 0.84 8.40
CA VAL A 184 2.77 0.41 9.06
C VAL A 184 2.86 -1.10 8.95
N TYR A 185 4.04 -1.62 8.64
CA TYR A 185 4.31 -3.04 8.59
C TYR A 185 5.48 -3.42 9.49
N THR A 186 5.33 -4.53 10.24
CA THR A 186 6.41 -5.14 11.00
C THR A 186 6.53 -6.64 10.75
N GLY A 187 7.74 -7.15 10.94
CA GLY A 187 8.15 -8.52 10.70
C GLY A 187 9.67 -8.64 10.89
N CYS A 188 10.21 -9.87 10.88
CA CYS A 188 11.63 -10.09 11.15
C CYS A 188 12.40 -10.43 9.87
N VAL A 189 13.54 -9.78 9.65
CA VAL A 189 14.41 -9.94 8.48
C VAL A 189 15.86 -10.17 8.92
N GLY A 190 16.69 -10.75 8.05
CA GLY A 190 18.11 -10.93 8.31
C GLY A 190 18.88 -9.64 8.03
N GLN A 191 20.12 -9.57 8.51
CA GLN A 191 21.04 -8.48 8.18
C GLN A 191 21.77 -8.77 6.86
N ASP A 192 21.05 -8.68 5.74
CA ASP A 192 21.57 -9.06 4.43
C ASP A 192 21.00 -8.21 3.27
N LYS A 193 21.44 -8.53 2.04
CA LYS A 193 20.99 -7.83 0.83
C LYS A 193 19.51 -8.07 0.50
N TYR A 194 18.94 -9.18 0.95
CA TYR A 194 17.53 -9.50 0.67
C TYR A 194 16.61 -8.61 1.51
N HIS A 195 16.97 -8.34 2.76
CA HIS A 195 16.33 -7.31 3.57
C HIS A 195 16.31 -5.96 2.84
N GLN A 196 17.44 -5.52 2.27
CA GLN A 196 17.50 -4.24 1.57
C GLN A 196 16.55 -4.20 0.36
N LEU A 197 16.49 -5.28 -0.42
CA LEU A 197 15.56 -5.38 -1.56
C LEU A 197 14.09 -5.29 -1.10
N LEU A 198 13.74 -5.96 0.02
CA LEU A 198 12.40 -5.85 0.61
C LEU A 198 12.11 -4.42 1.08
N HIS A 199 13.06 -3.81 1.77
CA HIS A 199 12.93 -2.46 2.29
C HIS A 199 12.71 -1.44 1.16
N ASP A 200 13.53 -1.46 0.12
CA ASP A 200 13.47 -0.50 -0.98
C ASP A 200 12.17 -0.64 -1.78
N ALA A 201 11.75 -1.86 -2.08
CA ALA A 201 10.52 -2.11 -2.81
C ALA A 201 9.25 -1.72 -2.03
N ALA A 202 9.21 -2.03 -0.73
CA ALA A 202 8.05 -1.74 0.11
C ALA A 202 7.96 -0.23 0.46
N SER A 203 9.08 0.41 0.82
CA SER A 203 9.13 1.84 1.13
C SER A 203 8.84 2.74 -0.08
N LYS A 204 9.19 2.31 -1.30
CA LYS A 204 8.82 3.02 -2.54
C LYS A 204 7.32 3.22 -2.70
N SER A 205 6.51 2.33 -2.11
CA SER A 205 5.05 2.44 -2.12
C SER A 205 4.51 3.39 -1.05
N GLY A 206 5.38 3.99 -0.22
CA GLY A 206 5.01 4.83 0.93
C GLY A 206 4.71 4.06 2.22
N LEU A 207 4.98 2.74 2.25
CA LEU A 207 4.76 1.90 3.42
C LEU A 207 5.80 2.20 4.51
N THR A 208 5.34 2.46 5.74
CA THR A 208 6.25 2.59 6.89
C THR A 208 6.67 1.20 7.38
N LEU A 209 7.99 0.97 7.45
CA LEU A 209 8.55 -0.33 7.83
C LEU A 209 9.19 -0.25 9.22
N ALA A 210 8.73 -1.11 10.11
CA ALA A 210 9.26 -1.27 11.47
C ALA A 210 9.81 -2.70 11.63
N TYR A 211 10.70 -3.12 10.74
CA TYR A 211 11.28 -4.47 10.79
C TYR A 211 12.08 -4.70 12.07
N GLN A 212 11.99 -5.91 12.59
CA GLN A 212 13.00 -6.47 13.47
C GLN A 212 14.17 -6.95 12.62
N ILE A 213 15.38 -6.51 12.92
CA ILE A 213 16.59 -7.09 12.33
C ILE A 213 17.02 -8.24 13.24
N TYR A 214 17.08 -9.46 12.70
CA TYR A 214 17.64 -10.59 13.42
C TYR A 214 19.15 -10.45 13.51
N GLU A 215 19.65 -10.30 14.73
CA GLU A 215 21.07 -10.23 15.04
C GLU A 215 21.41 -11.25 16.11
N ASN A 216 22.16 -12.29 15.73
CA ASN A 216 22.72 -13.27 16.66
C ASN A 216 24.20 -13.48 16.33
N PRO A 217 25.13 -13.16 17.25
CA PRO A 217 26.56 -13.36 17.03
C PRO A 217 26.98 -14.82 16.78
N ALA A 218 26.17 -15.79 17.21
CA ALA A 218 26.47 -17.22 17.08
C ALA A 218 25.87 -17.85 15.80
N GLU A 219 24.90 -17.20 15.15
CA GLU A 219 24.18 -17.77 14.01
C GLU A 219 23.74 -16.66 13.05
N HIS A 220 24.25 -16.70 11.82
CA HIS A 220 23.76 -15.84 10.76
C HIS A 220 22.55 -16.48 10.08
N VAL A 221 21.39 -15.85 10.20
CA VAL A 221 20.16 -16.29 9.55
C VAL A 221 19.77 -15.29 8.46
N GLN A 222 19.60 -15.80 7.25
CA GLN A 222 19.20 -15.01 6.09
C GLN A 222 17.73 -14.59 6.19
N THR A 223 17.39 -13.45 5.61
CA THR A 223 16.02 -13.01 5.33
C THR A 223 15.25 -14.12 4.62
N GLY A 224 14.01 -14.33 5.05
CA GLY A 224 13.14 -15.35 4.47
C GLY A 224 12.91 -15.15 2.97
N THR A 225 12.67 -16.25 2.28
CA THR A 225 12.45 -16.30 0.83
C THR A 225 11.25 -17.15 0.49
N CYS A 226 10.63 -16.89 -0.64
CA CYS A 226 9.60 -17.74 -1.22
C CYS A 226 9.99 -18.09 -2.65
N ALA A 227 10.21 -19.36 -2.95
CA ALA A 227 10.36 -19.79 -4.33
C ALA A 227 8.98 -19.77 -5.01
N VAL A 228 8.85 -18.98 -6.08
CA VAL A 228 7.61 -18.85 -6.86
C VAL A 228 7.82 -19.54 -8.20
N LEU A 229 7.41 -20.80 -8.28
CA LEU A 229 7.63 -21.65 -9.44
C LEU A 229 6.46 -21.57 -10.40
N ILE A 230 6.70 -21.04 -11.59
CA ILE A 230 5.69 -20.73 -12.60
C ILE A 230 5.61 -21.87 -13.61
N THR A 231 4.43 -22.49 -13.73
CA THR A 231 4.12 -23.52 -14.75
C THR A 231 2.85 -23.14 -15.50
N GLY A 232 3.00 -22.51 -16.67
CA GLY A 232 1.87 -21.91 -17.39
C GLY A 232 1.19 -20.82 -16.52
N ASN A 233 -0.10 -21.00 -16.23
CA ASN A 233 -0.87 -20.07 -15.40
C ASN A 233 -0.80 -20.39 -13.90
N ASP A 234 -0.18 -21.51 -13.51
CA ASP A 234 -0.17 -22.00 -12.14
C ASP A 234 1.10 -21.62 -11.40
N ARG A 235 1.02 -21.58 -10.06
CA ARG A 235 2.14 -21.23 -9.18
C ARG A 235 2.31 -22.26 -8.06
N SER A 236 3.52 -22.75 -7.86
CA SER A 236 3.88 -23.49 -6.64
C SER A 236 4.76 -22.61 -5.76
N LEU A 237 4.32 -22.36 -4.53
CA LEU A 237 4.98 -21.50 -3.56
C LEU A 237 5.69 -22.34 -2.50
N VAL A 238 6.99 -22.13 -2.31
CA VAL A 238 7.78 -22.81 -1.27
C VAL A 238 8.45 -21.76 -0.38
N ALA A 239 7.90 -21.56 0.81
CA ALA A 239 8.37 -20.55 1.75
C ALA A 239 9.46 -21.10 2.68
N ASN A 240 10.67 -20.53 2.59
CA ASN A 240 11.71 -20.66 3.59
C ASN A 240 11.69 -19.42 4.48
N LEU A 241 11.12 -19.54 5.68
CA LEU A 241 10.87 -18.38 6.55
C LEU A 241 12.14 -17.68 7.03
N GLY A 242 13.29 -18.37 7.11
CA GLY A 242 14.56 -17.77 7.54
C GLY A 242 14.40 -16.91 8.80
N ALA A 243 14.90 -15.68 8.75
CA ALA A 243 14.84 -14.72 9.85
C ALA A 243 13.40 -14.40 10.31
N ALA A 244 12.37 -14.55 9.46
CA ALA A 244 10.99 -14.29 9.84
C ALA A 244 10.53 -15.17 11.02
N ASN A 245 11.05 -16.40 11.14
CA ASN A 245 10.78 -17.30 12.27
C ASN A 245 11.28 -16.78 13.62
N HIS A 246 12.17 -15.79 13.62
CA HIS A 246 12.80 -15.25 14.82
C HIS A 246 12.16 -13.93 15.28
N PHE A 247 10.95 -13.61 14.80
CA PHE A 247 10.19 -12.48 15.31
C PHE A 247 9.89 -12.66 16.81
N THR A 248 10.19 -11.66 17.63
CA THR A 248 10.01 -11.73 19.08
C THR A 248 8.89 -10.81 19.57
N ILE A 249 8.21 -11.24 20.62
CA ILE A 249 7.24 -10.41 21.33
C ILE A 249 7.91 -9.18 21.98
N ASP A 250 9.20 -9.26 22.29
CA ASP A 250 9.98 -8.13 22.82
C ASP A 250 10.11 -7.00 21.79
N HIS A 251 10.35 -7.33 20.51
CA HIS A 251 10.32 -6.31 19.44
C HIS A 251 8.95 -5.67 19.34
N PHE A 252 7.87 -6.47 19.43
CA PHE A 252 6.50 -5.95 19.42
C PHE A 252 6.20 -5.03 20.63
N ASN A 253 6.74 -5.36 21.80
CA ASN A 253 6.53 -4.60 23.04
C ASN A 253 7.49 -3.42 23.22
N ASP A 254 8.52 -3.26 22.37
CA ASP A 254 9.40 -2.09 22.40
C ASP A 254 8.53 -0.81 22.30
N PRO A 255 8.70 0.18 23.20
CA PRO A 255 7.88 1.39 23.20
C PRO A 255 7.80 2.11 21.85
N LYS A 256 8.86 2.07 21.04
CA LYS A 256 8.87 2.69 19.70
C LYS A 256 7.94 1.97 18.73
N ASN A 257 7.91 0.64 18.78
CA ASN A 257 7.05 -0.17 17.93
C ASN A 257 5.61 -0.17 18.46
N HIS A 258 5.45 -0.14 19.78
CA HIS A 258 4.14 -0.09 20.43
C HIS A 258 3.38 1.20 20.12
N GLU A 259 4.08 2.32 19.88
CA GLU A 259 3.45 3.57 19.43
C GLU A 259 2.65 3.39 18.13
N HIS A 260 3.12 2.54 17.20
CA HIS A 260 2.38 2.22 15.98
C HIS A 260 1.09 1.45 16.29
N VAL A 261 1.14 0.52 17.25
CA VAL A 261 -0.02 -0.27 17.69
C VAL A 261 -1.08 0.64 18.35
N GLU A 262 -0.64 1.57 19.18
CA GLU A 262 -1.52 2.54 19.85
C GLU A 262 -2.20 3.49 18.86
N LYS A 263 -1.50 3.93 17.81
CA LYS A 263 -2.08 4.80 16.76
C LYS A 263 -3.05 4.08 15.83
N ALA A 264 -2.81 2.80 15.56
CA ALA A 264 -3.61 2.05 14.61
C ALA A 264 -5.08 1.96 15.02
N LYS A 265 -5.94 1.92 14.02
CA LYS A 265 -7.39 1.66 14.16
C LYS A 265 -7.77 0.28 13.61
N ILE A 266 -6.94 -0.24 12.71
CA ILE A 266 -7.12 -1.52 12.03
C ILE A 266 -5.83 -2.32 12.14
N PHE A 267 -5.94 -3.54 12.64
CA PHE A 267 -4.86 -4.51 12.70
C PHE A 267 -5.06 -5.59 11.66
N TYR A 268 -4.01 -5.99 10.96
CA TYR A 268 -4.06 -7.10 10.01
C TYR A 268 -2.88 -8.04 10.17
N THR A 269 -3.17 -9.35 10.17
CA THR A 269 -2.16 -10.39 10.06
C THR A 269 -2.67 -11.56 9.23
N ALA A 270 -1.85 -12.04 8.29
CA ALA A 270 -2.11 -13.26 7.56
C ALA A 270 -1.99 -14.49 8.48
N GLY A 271 -2.72 -15.56 8.17
CA GLY A 271 -2.69 -16.85 8.85
C GLY A 271 -1.29 -17.45 8.96
N PHE A 272 -0.39 -17.12 8.01
CA PHE A 272 1.02 -17.53 8.06
C PHE A 272 1.77 -17.05 9.30
N PHE A 273 1.40 -15.91 9.89
CA PHE A 273 2.13 -15.40 11.06
C PHE A 273 1.82 -16.19 12.34
N TYR A 274 0.72 -16.92 12.38
CA TYR A 274 0.38 -17.83 13.48
C TYR A 274 1.37 -18.99 13.59
N THR A 275 2.13 -19.31 12.53
CA THR A 275 3.19 -20.32 12.59
C THR A 275 4.43 -19.81 13.31
N VAL A 276 4.63 -18.48 13.32
CA VAL A 276 5.82 -17.80 13.85
C VAL A 276 5.61 -17.29 15.27
N SER A 277 4.63 -16.42 15.49
CA SER A 277 4.45 -15.75 16.79
C SER A 277 2.97 -15.66 17.19
N PRO A 278 2.32 -16.81 17.51
CA PRO A 278 0.92 -16.81 17.93
C PRO A 278 0.68 -15.96 19.19
N ASP A 279 1.66 -15.88 20.10
CA ASP A 279 1.54 -15.07 21.32
C ASP A 279 1.45 -13.56 21.00
N THR A 280 2.24 -13.08 20.02
CA THR A 280 2.14 -11.69 19.54
C THR A 280 0.78 -11.43 18.90
N VAL A 281 0.25 -12.39 18.12
CA VAL A 281 -1.09 -12.27 17.53
C VAL A 281 -2.16 -12.17 18.61
N MET A 282 -2.09 -13.00 19.65
CA MET A 282 -3.03 -12.95 20.76
C MET A 282 -2.93 -11.64 21.55
N ARG A 283 -1.71 -11.14 21.77
CA ARG A 283 -1.51 -9.83 22.41
C ARG A 283 -2.15 -8.69 21.61
N LEU A 284 -2.07 -8.74 20.28
CA LEU A 284 -2.69 -7.78 19.38
C LEU A 284 -4.23 -7.91 19.38
N CYS A 285 -4.76 -9.14 19.38
CA CYS A 285 -6.19 -9.43 19.53
C CYS A 285 -6.76 -8.82 20.81
N GLU A 286 -6.07 -9.03 21.94
CA GLU A 286 -6.48 -8.48 23.24
C GLU A 286 -6.45 -6.95 23.25
N HIS A 287 -5.41 -6.33 22.69
CA HIS A 287 -5.34 -4.88 22.57
C HIS A 287 -6.50 -4.35 21.72
N ALA A 288 -6.81 -4.97 20.59
CA ALA A 288 -7.91 -4.56 19.71
C ALA A 288 -9.27 -4.60 20.41
N ASP A 289 -9.54 -5.68 21.16
CA ASP A 289 -10.77 -5.84 21.96
C ASP A 289 -10.88 -4.79 23.08
N GLN A 290 -9.81 -4.60 23.86
CA GLN A 290 -9.76 -3.63 24.96
C GLN A 290 -9.96 -2.19 24.49
N THR A 291 -9.46 -1.85 23.30
CA THR A 291 -9.51 -0.49 22.73
C THR A 291 -10.63 -0.31 21.71
N ASN A 292 -11.45 -1.35 21.47
CA ASN A 292 -12.53 -1.36 20.48
C ASN A 292 -12.07 -0.98 19.05
N LYS A 293 -10.85 -1.37 18.70
CA LYS A 293 -10.26 -1.28 17.36
C LYS A 293 -10.58 -2.54 16.55
N LEU A 294 -10.34 -2.49 15.23
CA LEU A 294 -10.65 -3.60 14.33
C LEU A 294 -9.50 -4.59 14.27
N PHE A 295 -9.78 -5.87 14.46
CA PHE A 295 -8.84 -6.96 14.19
C PHE A 295 -9.25 -7.76 12.96
N CYS A 296 -8.37 -7.81 11.98
CA CYS A 296 -8.56 -8.47 10.69
C CYS A 296 -7.54 -9.59 10.52
N THR A 297 -7.94 -10.73 9.96
CA THR A 297 -7.01 -11.84 9.67
C THR A 297 -7.42 -12.64 8.44
N ASN A 298 -6.53 -13.50 7.96
CA ASN A 298 -6.73 -14.32 6.77
C ASN A 298 -6.46 -15.80 7.10
N LEU A 299 -7.23 -16.71 6.51
CA LEU A 299 -7.00 -18.17 6.60
C LEU A 299 -5.69 -18.59 5.91
N SER A 300 -5.29 -17.86 4.86
CA SER A 300 -4.00 -17.85 4.16
C SER A 300 -3.56 -19.10 3.40
N ALA A 301 -3.76 -20.30 3.94
CA ALA A 301 -3.51 -21.53 3.19
C ALA A 301 -4.21 -22.75 3.83
N PRO A 302 -4.50 -23.80 3.04
CA PRO A 302 -5.04 -25.04 3.56
C PRO A 302 -4.19 -25.67 4.68
N PHE A 303 -2.86 -25.64 4.56
CA PHE A 303 -1.96 -26.20 5.59
C PHE A 303 -2.04 -25.42 6.91
N VAL A 304 -2.29 -24.10 6.86
CA VAL A 304 -2.48 -23.29 8.07
C VAL A 304 -3.75 -23.75 8.78
N CYS A 305 -4.83 -23.96 8.03
CA CYS A 305 -6.10 -24.44 8.57
C CYS A 305 -6.01 -25.87 9.12
N GLU A 306 -5.20 -26.74 8.50
CA GLU A 306 -5.03 -28.13 8.91
C GLU A 306 -4.11 -28.28 10.12
N PHE A 307 -2.90 -27.71 10.08
CA PHE A 307 -1.86 -27.97 11.09
C PHE A 307 -1.78 -26.89 12.18
N PHE A 308 -2.31 -25.70 11.92
CA PHE A 308 -2.27 -24.56 12.85
C PHE A 308 -3.65 -24.00 13.16
N GLY A 309 -4.72 -24.70 12.78
CA GLY A 309 -6.10 -24.26 12.95
C GLY A 309 -6.48 -23.98 14.41
N ASP A 310 -5.93 -24.73 15.38
CA ASP A 310 -6.10 -24.44 16.81
C ASP A 310 -5.62 -23.03 17.20
N ARG A 311 -4.55 -22.53 16.55
CA ARG A 311 -4.02 -21.18 16.80
C ARG A 311 -4.95 -20.13 16.23
N LEU A 312 -5.49 -20.35 15.03
CA LEU A 312 -6.51 -19.49 14.42
C LEU A 312 -7.79 -19.47 15.29
N MET A 313 -8.27 -20.64 15.72
CA MET A 313 -9.48 -20.77 16.55
C MET A 313 -9.40 -19.99 17.86
N LYS A 314 -8.21 -19.86 18.46
CA LYS A 314 -7.99 -19.01 19.64
C LYS A 314 -8.16 -17.52 19.34
N ALA A 315 -7.80 -17.06 18.15
CA ALA A 315 -7.95 -15.67 17.72
C ALA A 315 -9.36 -15.36 17.19
N ILE A 316 -10.08 -16.34 16.62
CA ILE A 316 -11.44 -16.14 16.04
C ILE A 316 -12.37 -15.29 16.93
N PRO A 317 -12.47 -15.48 18.26
CA PRO A 317 -13.33 -14.65 19.11
C PRO A 317 -13.06 -13.13 19.02
N TYR A 318 -11.86 -12.74 18.62
CA TYR A 318 -11.43 -11.34 18.48
C TYR A 318 -11.57 -10.80 17.05
N VAL A 319 -11.73 -11.69 16.06
CA VAL A 319 -11.76 -11.32 14.64
C VAL A 319 -13.04 -10.58 14.28
N ASP A 320 -12.87 -9.36 13.77
CA ASP A 320 -13.93 -8.55 13.18
C ASP A 320 -14.07 -8.82 11.68
N TYR A 321 -12.95 -8.97 10.96
CA TYR A 321 -12.94 -9.32 9.53
C TYR A 321 -12.08 -10.56 9.29
N LEU A 322 -12.70 -11.62 8.76
CA LEU A 322 -12.02 -12.85 8.37
C LEU A 322 -12.01 -12.97 6.84
N PHE A 323 -10.82 -13.05 6.26
CA PHE A 323 -10.61 -13.29 4.84
C PHE A 323 -10.20 -14.74 4.58
N GLY A 324 -10.51 -15.23 3.39
CA GLY A 324 -9.95 -16.47 2.85
C GLY A 324 -10.44 -16.70 1.42
N ASN A 325 -9.96 -17.75 0.78
CA ASN A 325 -10.50 -18.24 -0.49
C ASN A 325 -11.35 -19.52 -0.30
N GLU A 326 -11.93 -20.03 -1.38
CA GLU A 326 -12.76 -21.23 -1.40
C GLU A 326 -12.03 -22.48 -0.87
N THR A 327 -10.73 -22.60 -1.16
CA THR A 327 -9.95 -23.78 -0.78
C THR A 327 -9.60 -23.74 0.71
N GLU A 328 -9.16 -22.58 1.19
CA GLU A 328 -8.86 -22.32 2.59
C GLU A 328 -10.09 -22.47 3.48
N SER A 329 -11.21 -21.87 3.07
CA SER A 329 -12.47 -21.93 3.83
C SER A 329 -13.02 -23.35 3.91
N ARG A 330 -12.97 -24.13 2.83
CA ARG A 330 -13.30 -25.58 2.85
C ARG A 330 -12.37 -26.35 3.79
N SER A 331 -11.06 -26.08 3.74
CA SER A 331 -10.10 -26.72 4.64
C SER A 331 -10.41 -26.40 6.11
N PHE A 332 -10.69 -25.14 6.43
CA PHE A 332 -11.03 -24.71 7.79
C PHE A 332 -12.36 -25.32 8.26
N ALA A 333 -13.40 -25.29 7.42
CA ALA A 333 -14.70 -25.88 7.73
C ALA A 333 -14.60 -27.37 8.05
N LYS A 334 -13.82 -28.12 7.26
CA LYS A 334 -13.57 -29.55 7.49
C LYS A 334 -12.79 -29.79 8.77
N ASN A 335 -11.63 -29.14 8.93
CA ASN A 335 -10.66 -29.50 9.98
C ASN A 335 -10.98 -28.88 11.35
N GLN A 336 -11.62 -27.71 11.38
CA GLN A 336 -11.82 -26.94 12.62
C GLN A 336 -13.28 -26.88 13.05
N LEU A 337 -14.23 -26.99 12.12
CA LEU A 337 -15.67 -26.90 12.40
C LEU A 337 -16.41 -28.23 12.24
N ASN A 338 -15.77 -29.26 11.68
CA ASN A 338 -16.39 -30.54 11.32
C ASN A 338 -17.67 -30.38 10.48
N LEU A 339 -17.67 -29.41 9.56
CA LEU A 339 -18.79 -29.18 8.64
C LEU A 339 -18.65 -30.07 7.40
N ASP A 340 -19.68 -30.86 7.11
CA ASP A 340 -19.75 -31.71 5.91
C ASP A 340 -20.43 -30.97 4.75
N THR A 341 -19.81 -29.88 4.29
CA THR A 341 -20.28 -29.10 3.13
C THR A 341 -19.10 -28.51 2.37
N LEU A 342 -19.27 -28.38 1.05
CA LEU A 342 -18.33 -27.66 0.17
C LEU A 342 -18.93 -26.33 -0.33
N ASP A 343 -20.17 -26.01 0.07
CA ASP A 343 -20.82 -24.76 -0.29
C ASP A 343 -20.17 -23.60 0.49
N VAL A 344 -19.50 -22.73 -0.25
CA VAL A 344 -18.78 -21.58 0.28
C VAL A 344 -19.72 -20.62 1.00
N LYS A 345 -21.00 -20.54 0.61
CA LYS A 345 -22.00 -19.68 1.27
C LYS A 345 -22.34 -20.21 2.67
N GLU A 346 -22.59 -21.51 2.79
CA GLU A 346 -22.85 -22.16 4.07
C GLU A 346 -21.65 -22.02 5.01
N ILE A 347 -20.44 -22.23 4.48
CA ILE A 347 -19.19 -22.07 5.23
C ILE A 347 -19.01 -20.60 5.69
N ALA A 348 -19.20 -19.63 4.80
CA ALA A 348 -19.10 -18.21 5.13
C ALA A 348 -20.06 -17.82 6.27
N LYS A 349 -21.31 -18.30 6.19
CA LYS A 349 -22.32 -18.07 7.22
C LYS A 349 -21.89 -18.66 8.56
N ALA A 350 -21.49 -19.94 8.58
CA ALA A 350 -21.05 -20.61 9.80
C ALA A 350 -19.85 -19.90 10.45
N LEU A 351 -18.86 -19.48 9.66
CA LEU A 351 -17.71 -18.70 10.13
C LEU A 351 -18.13 -17.35 10.74
N SER A 352 -19.11 -16.67 10.13
CA SER A 352 -19.61 -15.39 10.63
C SER A 352 -20.32 -15.53 11.97
N GLU A 353 -20.94 -16.69 12.22
CA GLU A 353 -21.73 -17.00 13.43
C GLU A 353 -20.89 -17.57 14.58
N LEU A 354 -19.60 -17.87 14.39
CA LEU A 354 -18.73 -18.37 15.48
C LEU A 354 -18.71 -17.38 16.66
N PRO A 355 -18.53 -17.85 17.90
CA PRO A 355 -18.51 -17.00 19.09
C PRO A 355 -17.57 -15.80 18.93
N LYS A 356 -18.02 -14.63 19.37
CA LYS A 356 -17.26 -13.37 19.30
C LYS A 356 -17.30 -12.68 20.66
N LYS A 357 -16.13 -12.20 21.10
CA LYS A 357 -15.94 -11.57 22.41
C LYS A 357 -16.45 -10.13 22.40
N ASN A 358 -16.07 -9.35 21.39
CA ASN A 358 -16.59 -7.99 21.23
C ASN A 358 -18.00 -8.01 20.61
N SER A 359 -19.02 -7.78 21.43
CA SER A 359 -20.43 -7.75 21.02
C SER A 359 -20.89 -6.43 20.37
N LYS A 360 -20.03 -5.39 20.32
CA LYS A 360 -20.39 -4.08 19.75
C LYS A 360 -20.50 -4.08 18.22
N ARG A 361 -19.97 -5.12 17.57
CA ARG A 361 -19.98 -5.27 16.11
C ARG A 361 -19.99 -6.75 15.71
N PRO A 362 -20.74 -7.13 14.66
CA PRO A 362 -20.75 -8.50 14.14
C PRO A 362 -19.41 -8.85 13.48
N ARG A 363 -19.11 -10.15 13.36
CA ARG A 363 -18.03 -10.62 12.47
C ARG A 363 -18.48 -10.50 11.03
N VAL A 364 -17.55 -10.07 10.17
CA VAL A 364 -17.67 -10.06 8.72
C VAL A 364 -16.71 -11.11 8.15
N VAL A 365 -17.22 -11.97 7.28
CA VAL A 365 -16.44 -13.00 6.59
C VAL A 365 -16.51 -12.71 5.09
N ILE A 366 -15.35 -12.66 4.45
CA ILE A 366 -15.21 -12.43 3.01
C ILE A 366 -14.46 -13.62 2.42
N ILE A 367 -15.12 -14.34 1.51
CA ILE A 367 -14.52 -15.47 0.80
C ILE A 367 -14.42 -15.15 -0.70
N THR A 368 -13.20 -15.09 -1.22
CA THR A 368 -12.94 -14.96 -2.65
C THR A 368 -12.99 -16.33 -3.33
N GLN A 369 -13.32 -16.36 -4.62
CA GLN A 369 -13.51 -17.60 -5.40
C GLN A 369 -12.87 -17.51 -6.79
N GLY A 370 -11.69 -16.88 -6.87
CA GLY A 370 -11.04 -16.59 -8.14
C GLY A 370 -11.93 -15.78 -9.09
N ALA A 371 -12.46 -16.43 -10.13
CA ALA A 371 -13.30 -15.81 -11.15
C ALA A 371 -14.80 -15.82 -10.81
N ASP A 372 -15.21 -16.55 -9.78
CA ASP A 372 -16.58 -16.62 -9.28
C ASP A 372 -16.86 -15.48 -8.27
N PRO A 373 -18.14 -15.19 -7.96
CA PRO A 373 -18.48 -14.09 -7.08
C PRO A 373 -17.82 -14.17 -5.70
N THR A 374 -17.35 -13.04 -5.19
CA THR A 374 -16.88 -12.91 -3.80
C THR A 374 -18.09 -12.98 -2.87
N ILE A 375 -18.00 -13.81 -1.83
CA ILE A 375 -19.04 -14.00 -0.83
C ILE A 375 -18.79 -13.07 0.36
N LEU A 376 -19.83 -12.36 0.79
CA LEU A 376 -19.86 -11.57 2.03
C LEU A 376 -20.91 -12.16 2.97
N ALA A 377 -20.47 -12.61 4.15
CA ALA A 377 -21.35 -13.03 5.23
C ALA A 377 -21.12 -12.15 6.46
N ILE A 378 -22.21 -11.61 7.01
CA ILE A 378 -22.20 -10.82 8.24
C ILE A 378 -23.07 -11.54 9.26
N ALA A 379 -22.57 -11.73 10.48
CA ALA A 379 -23.29 -12.44 11.53
C ALA A 379 -24.73 -11.90 11.69
N GLY A 380 -25.73 -12.77 11.55
CA GLY A 380 -27.16 -12.42 11.66
C GLY A 380 -27.75 -11.73 10.43
N GLN A 381 -27.07 -11.68 9.29
CA GLN A 381 -27.57 -11.11 8.04
C GLN A 381 -27.62 -12.13 6.90
N ASN A 382 -28.31 -11.78 5.82
CA ASN A 382 -28.30 -12.57 4.59
C ASN A 382 -26.93 -12.46 3.89
N ILE A 383 -26.55 -13.54 3.22
CA ILE A 383 -25.32 -13.60 2.42
C ILE A 383 -25.47 -12.69 1.20
N GLN A 384 -24.40 -11.96 0.87
CA GLN A 384 -24.30 -11.15 -0.33
C GLN A 384 -23.21 -11.69 -1.26
N GLU A 385 -23.38 -11.48 -2.56
CA GLU A 385 -22.48 -11.95 -3.61
C GLU A 385 -22.05 -10.79 -4.50
N PHE A 386 -20.75 -10.69 -4.76
CA PHE A 386 -20.17 -9.61 -5.56
C PHE A 386 -19.49 -10.22 -6.79
N PRO A 387 -20.07 -10.06 -7.99
CA PRO A 387 -19.46 -10.53 -9.23
C PRO A 387 -18.06 -9.94 -9.46
N VAL A 388 -17.16 -10.73 -10.04
CA VAL A 388 -15.77 -10.34 -10.31
C VAL A 388 -15.58 -9.94 -11.77
N LYS A 389 -15.01 -8.76 -12.00
CA LYS A 389 -14.64 -8.28 -13.34
C LYS A 389 -13.40 -9.03 -13.83
N LYS A 390 -13.49 -9.65 -15.02
CA LYS A 390 -12.36 -10.39 -15.62
C LYS A 390 -11.53 -9.47 -16.51
N PRO A 391 -10.19 -9.43 -16.38
CA PRO A 391 -9.33 -8.69 -17.30
C PRO A 391 -9.22 -9.40 -18.65
N SER A 392 -8.85 -8.65 -19.69
CA SER A 392 -8.61 -9.21 -21.03
C SER A 392 -7.31 -10.03 -21.10
N LYS A 393 -6.38 -9.80 -20.19
CA LYS A 393 -5.10 -10.50 -20.08
C LYS A 393 -4.81 -10.79 -18.61
N ILE A 394 -4.39 -12.02 -18.31
CA ILE A 394 -3.85 -12.41 -17.00
C ILE A 394 -2.38 -12.75 -17.23
N ILE A 395 -1.49 -12.18 -16.42
CA ILE A 395 -0.04 -12.42 -16.47
C ILE A 395 0.37 -13.34 -15.32
N ASP A 396 -0.04 -13.00 -14.09
CA ASP A 396 0.32 -13.75 -12.89
C ASP A 396 -0.82 -13.67 -11.87
N THR A 397 -1.26 -14.80 -11.33
CA THR A 397 -2.31 -14.81 -10.28
C THR A 397 -1.72 -14.66 -8.88
N ASN A 398 -0.39 -14.70 -8.73
CA ASN A 398 0.29 -14.56 -7.45
C ASN A 398 -0.04 -13.20 -6.78
N GLY A 399 -0.35 -13.24 -5.48
CA GLY A 399 -0.67 -12.04 -4.72
C GLY A 399 -2.06 -11.44 -4.97
N ALA A 400 -2.92 -12.05 -5.80
CA ALA A 400 -4.29 -11.55 -6.03
C ALA A 400 -5.11 -11.43 -4.73
N GLY A 401 -5.04 -12.45 -3.87
CA GLY A 401 -5.70 -12.44 -2.56
C GLY A 401 -5.15 -11.36 -1.61
N ASP A 402 -3.82 -11.20 -1.55
CA ASP A 402 -3.19 -10.15 -0.76
C ASP A 402 -3.61 -8.75 -1.24
N SER A 403 -3.65 -8.57 -2.56
CA SER A 403 -4.08 -7.33 -3.22
C SER A 403 -5.53 -7.01 -2.90
N PHE A 404 -6.41 -8.02 -2.94
CA PHE A 404 -7.80 -7.90 -2.54
C PHE A 404 -7.93 -7.40 -1.09
N VAL A 405 -7.21 -8.03 -0.17
CA VAL A 405 -7.23 -7.63 1.24
C VAL A 405 -6.71 -6.20 1.41
N GLY A 406 -5.62 -5.82 0.73
CA GLY A 406 -5.10 -4.46 0.81
C GLY A 406 -6.07 -3.39 0.34
N GLY A 407 -6.74 -3.62 -0.79
CA GLY A 407 -7.79 -2.72 -1.30
C GLY A 407 -8.97 -2.61 -0.33
N PHE A 408 -9.39 -3.73 0.26
CA PHE A 408 -10.44 -3.76 1.27
C PHE A 408 -10.06 -2.97 2.53
N LEU A 409 -8.88 -3.23 3.11
CA LEU A 409 -8.40 -2.58 4.32
C LEU A 409 -8.22 -1.06 4.12
N ALA A 410 -7.74 -0.66 2.94
CA ALA A 410 -7.66 0.74 2.58
C ALA A 410 -9.03 1.42 2.67
N TYR A 411 -10.07 0.84 2.06
CA TYR A 411 -11.40 1.44 2.06
C TYR A 411 -12.11 1.35 3.42
N LEU A 412 -11.82 0.30 4.19
CA LEU A 412 -12.24 0.20 5.58
C LEU A 412 -11.64 1.34 6.44
N ALA A 413 -10.36 1.69 6.23
CA ALA A 413 -9.72 2.83 6.90
C ALA A 413 -10.38 4.17 6.55
N LEU A 414 -11.02 4.27 5.39
CA LEU A 414 -11.79 5.46 4.96
C LEU A 414 -13.22 5.48 5.49
N GLY A 415 -13.60 4.52 6.33
CA GLY A 415 -14.97 4.39 6.84
C GLY A 415 -15.99 4.08 5.76
N LYS A 416 -15.56 3.41 4.68
CA LYS A 416 -16.43 3.00 3.58
C LYS A 416 -17.23 1.75 3.93
N SER A 417 -18.30 1.54 3.17
CA SER A 417 -19.13 0.34 3.29
C SER A 417 -18.35 -0.94 2.91
N ASN A 418 -18.84 -2.10 3.34
CA ASN A 418 -18.23 -3.38 2.96
C ASN A 418 -18.28 -3.58 1.44
N GLU A 419 -19.36 -3.14 0.81
CA GLU A 419 -19.59 -3.15 -0.63
C GLU A 419 -18.51 -2.33 -1.37
N GLU A 420 -18.28 -1.08 -0.95
CA GLU A 420 -17.22 -0.23 -1.52
C GLU A 420 -15.81 -0.83 -1.27
N ALA A 421 -15.59 -1.44 -0.10
CA ALA A 421 -14.32 -2.08 0.24
C ALA A 421 -14.05 -3.35 -0.58
N ILE A 422 -15.08 -4.17 -0.86
CA ILE A 422 -14.98 -5.32 -1.76
C ILE A 422 -14.66 -4.87 -3.18
N GLN A 423 -15.29 -3.79 -3.68
CA GLN A 423 -14.98 -3.24 -4.99
C GLN A 423 -13.53 -2.76 -5.08
N ALA A 424 -13.02 -2.09 -4.05
CA ALA A 424 -11.63 -1.65 -3.97
C ALA A 424 -10.66 -2.82 -3.93
N GLY A 425 -10.96 -3.87 -3.16
CA GLY A 425 -10.19 -5.11 -3.14
C GLY A 425 -10.18 -5.79 -4.51
N ALA A 426 -11.35 -5.95 -5.13
CA ALA A 426 -11.47 -6.53 -6.46
C ALA A 426 -10.67 -5.74 -7.51
N TYR A 427 -10.64 -4.41 -7.41
CA TYR A 427 -9.82 -3.57 -8.28
C TYR A 427 -8.31 -3.80 -8.07
N CYS A 428 -7.83 -3.82 -6.82
CA CYS A 428 -6.42 -4.11 -6.55
C CYS A 428 -6.02 -5.48 -7.08
N ALA A 429 -6.86 -6.50 -6.90
CA ALA A 429 -6.62 -7.84 -7.44
C ALA A 429 -6.61 -7.83 -8.97
N TYR A 430 -7.58 -7.15 -9.61
CA TYR A 430 -7.66 -6.98 -11.06
C TYR A 430 -6.39 -6.35 -11.65
N GLU A 431 -5.84 -5.32 -11.01
CA GLU A 431 -4.58 -4.70 -11.45
C GLU A 431 -3.37 -5.59 -11.20
N CYS A 432 -3.29 -6.23 -10.02
CA CYS A 432 -2.21 -7.15 -9.67
C CYS A 432 -2.08 -8.29 -10.69
N ILE A 433 -3.20 -8.92 -11.07
CA ILE A 433 -3.14 -10.11 -11.94
C ILE A 433 -2.72 -9.83 -13.39
N GLN A 434 -2.62 -8.55 -13.74
CA GLN A 434 -2.14 -8.07 -15.04
C GLN A 434 -0.64 -7.74 -15.02
N GLN A 435 0.06 -8.02 -13.92
CA GLN A 435 1.50 -7.77 -13.72
C GLN A 435 2.23 -9.07 -13.32
N SER A 436 3.56 -9.03 -13.23
CA SER A 436 4.36 -10.13 -12.68
C SER A 436 4.51 -9.92 -11.16
N GLY A 437 4.12 -10.92 -10.36
CA GLY A 437 4.08 -10.84 -8.90
C GLY A 437 3.11 -9.78 -8.35
N CYS A 438 3.16 -9.54 -7.04
CA CYS A 438 2.35 -8.52 -6.37
C CYS A 438 2.90 -7.11 -6.63
N THR A 439 2.67 -6.60 -7.83
CA THR A 439 3.15 -5.30 -8.33
C THR A 439 2.04 -4.50 -9.00
N TYR A 440 2.23 -3.18 -9.10
CA TYR A 440 1.19 -2.24 -9.54
C TYR A 440 1.76 -1.13 -10.44
N PRO A 441 0.93 -0.53 -11.31
CA PRO A 441 1.26 0.74 -11.97
C PRO A 441 1.56 1.86 -10.96
N GLU A 442 2.16 2.95 -11.40
CA GLU A 442 2.51 4.08 -10.51
C GLU A 442 1.29 4.64 -9.75
N LYS A 443 0.13 4.71 -10.40
CA LYS A 443 -1.10 5.27 -9.82
C LYS A 443 -2.32 4.38 -10.12
N PRO A 444 -3.27 4.27 -9.17
CA PRO A 444 -4.56 3.64 -9.42
C PRO A 444 -5.45 4.52 -10.32
N SER A 445 -6.27 3.87 -11.14
CA SER A 445 -7.33 4.45 -11.98
C SER A 445 -8.73 4.06 -11.49
N PHE A 446 -8.86 3.81 -10.18
CA PHE A 446 -10.08 3.29 -9.58
C PHE A 446 -11.19 4.33 -9.42
N ASP A 447 -12.38 3.99 -9.91
CA ASP A 447 -13.64 4.63 -9.54
C ASP A 447 -14.67 3.55 -9.21
N ALA A 448 -15.04 3.46 -7.93
CA ALA A 448 -15.99 2.47 -7.42
C ALA A 448 -17.35 2.49 -8.14
N LYS A 449 -17.77 3.64 -8.72
CA LYS A 449 -19.04 3.72 -9.45
C LYS A 449 -18.99 3.07 -10.83
N THR A 450 -17.81 3.02 -11.44
CA THR A 450 -17.62 2.54 -12.81
C THR A 450 -16.90 1.20 -12.87
N PHE A 451 -16.23 0.81 -11.78
CA PHE A 451 -15.62 -0.50 -11.62
C PHE A 451 -16.65 -1.53 -11.13
N VAL A 452 -17.56 -1.90 -12.03
CA VAL A 452 -18.52 -3.00 -11.86
C VAL A 452 -18.25 -4.10 -12.89
N ALA A 453 -18.61 -5.34 -12.57
CA ALA A 453 -18.38 -6.53 -13.41
C ALA A 453 -19.27 -6.55 -14.66
#